data_AF-A0AAV2YR52-F1
#
_entry.id   AF-A0AAV2YR52-F1
#
_cell.length_a   1.000
_cell.length_b   1.000
_cell.length_c   1.000
_cell.angle_alpha   90.00
_cell.angle_beta   90.00
_cell.angle_gamma   90.00
#
_symmetry.space_group_name_H-M   'P 1'
#
loop_
_entity.id
_entity.type
_entity.pdbx_description
1 polymer ?
#
loop_
_entity_poly.entity_id
_entity_poly.type
_entity_poly.pdbx_seq_one_letter_code
_entity_poly.pdbx_strand_id
1 'polypeptide(L)'
;MTSTGELLAVSALVLGAPCLLISSLQLNAQMLSLVARQYEFWVGTFLNFVVLVLLGLVLENARAVSAVLMWGMTQLLLLLDANFRTVQVDVRFSWLWLPAIVSIGVLCVKSARAGNVATMWETMLFNVAATLFILVVKRTYQRRVLLQRLWSFDTTIPCSSRASLKLVPFTTVKQTPQLNPKQLMVELPNEGAPLQAQCSIAPTLSPDRMLSRWWIIFLYANGIIGLTLAPASLLLVVVDYINADVLYHRQLLALLLRSFDFWFPSLQFLTASVCLADLLQWDYRCLNIIAWNLYFHFVLFVDALSPSARHCFQFRKVFVFPVPVAVLIGIVFLTYALLTLEDAVLQSRTIPLGTIQGFPLVIRTTSFMAYRLFTIFLWTMRLAYNLWYTEDHELLLLRAFKLPAPHMFKR
;
A
#
# COMPACT_ATOMS: atom_id res chain seq x y z
N MET A 1 -36.86 12.35 -8.05
CA MET A 1 -35.53 12.20 -8.68
C MET A 1 -34.83 10.86 -8.38
N THR A 2 -35.45 9.92 -7.65
CA THR A 2 -34.87 8.60 -7.35
C THR A 2 -34.89 7.67 -8.57
N SER A 3 -36.00 7.63 -9.31
CA SER A 3 -36.23 6.73 -10.45
C SER A 3 -35.25 6.88 -11.62
N THR A 4 -34.85 8.11 -11.97
CA THR A 4 -33.93 8.34 -13.11
C THR A 4 -32.53 7.78 -12.82
N GLY A 5 -32.03 7.94 -11.61
CA GLY A 5 -30.71 7.42 -11.22
C GLY A 5 -30.66 5.89 -11.14
N GLU A 6 -31.77 5.25 -10.78
CA GLU A 6 -31.87 3.78 -10.74
C GLU A 6 -31.89 3.19 -12.15
N LEU A 7 -32.69 3.77 -13.05
CA LEU A 7 -32.72 3.35 -14.46
C LEU A 7 -31.35 3.52 -15.13
N LEU A 8 -30.65 4.62 -14.85
CA LEU A 8 -29.29 4.86 -15.35
C LEU A 8 -28.26 3.86 -14.79
N ALA A 9 -28.38 3.47 -13.52
CA ALA A 9 -27.49 2.48 -12.93
C ALA A 9 -27.67 1.09 -13.56
N VAL A 10 -28.93 0.70 -13.80
CA VAL A 10 -29.25 -0.58 -14.46
C VAL A 10 -28.81 -0.55 -15.93
N SER A 11 -29.06 0.53 -16.66
CA SER A 11 -28.63 0.64 -18.05
C SER A 11 -27.10 0.64 -18.18
N ALA A 12 -26.39 1.30 -17.27
CA ALA A 12 -24.93 1.25 -17.22
C ALA A 12 -24.42 -0.19 -17.01
N LEU A 13 -25.05 -0.97 -16.11
CA LEU A 13 -24.69 -2.38 -15.94
C LEU A 13 -24.93 -3.19 -17.21
N VAL A 14 -26.12 -3.07 -17.81
CA VAL A 14 -26.50 -3.83 -19.01
C VAL A 14 -25.56 -3.54 -20.18
N LEU A 15 -25.18 -2.28 -20.37
CA LEU A 15 -24.25 -1.88 -21.43
C LEU A 15 -22.79 -2.20 -21.09
N GLY A 16 -22.40 -2.11 -19.83
CA GLY A 16 -21.02 -2.30 -19.38
C GLY A 16 -20.63 -3.77 -19.19
N ALA A 17 -21.56 -4.64 -18.81
CA ALA A 17 -21.28 -6.05 -18.51
C ALA A 17 -20.73 -6.84 -19.72
N PRO A 18 -21.26 -6.67 -20.95
CA PRO A 18 -20.67 -7.32 -22.13
C PRO A 18 -19.23 -6.86 -22.39
N CYS A 19 -18.94 -5.57 -22.23
CA CYS A 19 -17.58 -5.04 -22.40
C CYS A 19 -16.61 -5.64 -21.37
N LEU A 20 -17.03 -5.72 -20.11
CA LEU A 20 -16.26 -6.36 -19.04
C LEU A 20 -16.01 -7.85 -19.35
N LEU A 21 -17.02 -8.57 -19.81
CA LEU A 21 -16.92 -9.99 -20.14
C LEU A 21 -15.96 -10.22 -21.31
N ILE A 22 -16.10 -9.45 -22.41
CA ILE A 22 -15.19 -9.54 -23.56
C ILE A 22 -13.74 -9.23 -23.15
N SER A 23 -13.52 -8.18 -22.35
CA SER A 23 -12.18 -7.83 -21.85
C SER A 23 -11.59 -8.92 -20.96
N SER A 24 -12.42 -9.58 -20.15
CA SER A 24 -11.97 -10.70 -19.30
C SER A 24 -11.56 -11.94 -20.11
N LEU A 25 -12.26 -12.22 -21.22
CA LEU A 25 -11.94 -13.33 -22.12
C LEU A 25 -10.63 -13.13 -22.89
N GLN A 26 -10.16 -11.89 -23.02
CA GLN A 26 -8.89 -11.57 -23.69
C GLN A 26 -7.66 -11.74 -22.79
N LEU A 27 -7.85 -12.04 -21.50
CA LEU A 27 -6.74 -12.21 -20.56
C LEU A 27 -5.95 -13.49 -20.85
N ASN A 28 -4.62 -13.38 -20.92
CA ASN A 28 -3.77 -14.55 -21.05
C ASN A 28 -3.64 -15.26 -19.70
N ALA A 29 -4.07 -16.53 -19.61
CA ALA A 29 -4.04 -17.32 -18.37
C ALA A 29 -2.64 -17.46 -17.75
N GLN A 30 -1.58 -17.58 -18.57
CA GLN A 30 -0.21 -17.68 -18.07
C GLN A 30 0.21 -16.38 -17.38
N MET A 31 -0.05 -15.25 -18.03
CA MET A 31 0.28 -13.94 -17.47
C MET A 31 -0.60 -13.62 -16.26
N LEU A 32 -1.87 -14.03 -16.27
CA LEU A 32 -2.77 -13.92 -15.12
C LEU A 32 -2.20 -14.66 -13.91
N SER A 33 -1.65 -15.87 -14.09
CA SER A 33 -1.04 -16.62 -13.00
C SER A 33 0.18 -15.91 -12.39
N LEU A 34 0.94 -15.16 -13.21
CA LEU A 34 2.06 -14.35 -12.74
C LEU A 34 1.59 -13.11 -11.98
N VAL A 35 0.58 -12.41 -12.50
CA VAL A 35 -0.01 -11.24 -11.84
C VAL A 35 -0.66 -11.62 -10.51
N ALA A 36 -1.37 -12.74 -10.47
CA ALA A 36 -2.01 -13.26 -9.26
C ALA A 36 -1.01 -13.68 -8.17
N ARG A 37 0.27 -13.87 -8.49
CA ARG A 37 1.32 -14.11 -7.49
C ARG A 37 1.89 -12.82 -6.90
N GLN A 38 1.57 -11.66 -7.48
CA GLN A 38 2.09 -10.39 -7.00
C GLN A 38 1.25 -9.87 -5.84
N TYR A 39 1.91 -9.43 -4.77
CA TYR A 39 1.27 -8.81 -3.62
C TYR A 39 0.44 -7.57 -4.01
N GLU A 40 0.92 -6.76 -4.95
CA GLU A 40 0.23 -5.55 -5.42
C GLU A 40 -1.16 -5.85 -6.00
N PHE A 41 -1.32 -7.01 -6.65
CA PHE A 41 -2.61 -7.44 -7.20
C PHE A 41 -3.63 -7.69 -6.08
N TRP A 42 -3.27 -8.51 -5.09
CA TRP A 42 -4.18 -8.84 -3.98
C TRP A 42 -4.56 -7.63 -3.14
N VAL A 43 -3.60 -6.74 -2.85
CA VAL A 43 -3.91 -5.50 -2.13
C VAL A 43 -4.83 -4.61 -2.95
N GLY A 44 -4.56 -4.44 -4.25
CA GLY A 44 -5.46 -3.69 -5.14
C GLY A 44 -6.87 -4.27 -5.15
N THR A 45 -7.00 -5.59 -5.29
CA THR A 45 -8.30 -6.29 -5.30
C THR A 45 -9.04 -6.18 -3.98
N PHE A 46 -8.34 -6.30 -2.86
CA PHE A 46 -8.90 -6.12 -1.53
C PHE A 46 -9.41 -4.69 -1.32
N LEU A 47 -8.58 -3.69 -1.63
CA LEU A 47 -8.98 -2.28 -1.54
C LEU A 47 -10.18 -1.96 -2.45
N ASN A 48 -10.18 -2.51 -3.66
CA ASN A 48 -11.28 -2.38 -4.61
C ASN A 48 -12.58 -3.01 -4.06
N PHE A 49 -12.49 -4.17 -3.42
CA PHE A 49 -13.62 -4.80 -2.74
C PHE A 49 -14.13 -3.96 -1.56
N VAL A 50 -13.24 -3.36 -0.76
CA VAL A 50 -13.63 -2.44 0.30
C VAL A 50 -14.38 -1.23 -0.26
N VAL A 51 -13.92 -0.63 -1.37
CA VAL A 51 -14.66 0.45 -2.05
C VAL A 51 -16.03 -0.01 -2.53
N LEU A 52 -16.14 -1.21 -3.09
CA LEU A 52 -17.42 -1.79 -3.51
C LEU A 52 -18.39 -1.88 -2.32
N VAL A 53 -17.96 -2.46 -1.20
CA VAL A 53 -18.79 -2.61 0.00
C VAL A 53 -19.20 -1.25 0.55
N LEU A 54 -18.23 -0.35 0.74
CA LEU A 54 -18.50 0.99 1.25
C LEU A 54 -19.46 1.75 0.33
N LEU A 55 -19.24 1.72 -1.00
CA LEU A 55 -20.12 2.37 -1.97
C LEU A 55 -21.52 1.75 -1.98
N GLY A 56 -21.64 0.43 -1.80
CA GLY A 56 -22.92 -0.25 -1.63
C GLY A 56 -23.67 0.24 -0.40
N LEU A 57 -22.98 0.40 0.73
CA LEU A 57 -23.55 0.97 1.96
C LEU A 57 -23.98 2.42 1.78
N VAL A 58 -23.22 3.25 1.06
CA VAL A 58 -23.60 4.66 0.78
C VAL A 58 -24.84 4.76 -0.09
N LEU A 59 -24.97 3.87 -1.07
CA LEU A 59 -25.97 3.99 -2.13
C LEU A 59 -27.34 3.44 -1.72
N GLU A 60 -27.41 2.54 -0.74
CA GLU A 60 -28.60 1.94 -0.08
C GLU A 60 -29.70 1.37 -1.02
N ASN A 61 -29.53 1.43 -2.34
CA ASN A 61 -30.57 1.24 -3.35
C ASN A 61 -30.05 0.44 -4.56
N ALA A 62 -30.89 0.27 -5.58
CA ALA A 62 -30.52 -0.35 -6.87
C ALA A 62 -29.27 0.27 -7.55
N ARG A 63 -28.86 1.48 -7.13
CA ARG A 63 -27.61 2.11 -7.56
C ARG A 63 -26.36 1.33 -7.14
N ALA A 64 -26.43 0.54 -6.07
CA ALA A 64 -25.35 -0.35 -5.64
C ALA A 64 -24.95 -1.35 -6.75
N VAL A 65 -25.86 -1.67 -7.67
CA VAL A 65 -25.57 -2.50 -8.84
C VAL A 65 -24.50 -1.89 -9.75
N SER A 66 -24.46 -0.56 -9.89
CA SER A 66 -23.41 0.14 -10.66
C SER A 66 -22.03 0.06 -9.99
N ALA A 67 -21.99 -0.11 -8.66
CA ALA A 67 -20.73 -0.30 -7.94
C ALA A 67 -20.07 -1.63 -8.32
N VAL A 68 -20.85 -2.69 -8.61
CA VAL A 68 -20.33 -3.99 -9.07
C VAL A 68 -19.63 -3.86 -10.42
N LEU A 69 -20.22 -3.09 -11.35
CA LEU A 69 -19.59 -2.80 -12.63
C LEU A 69 -18.28 -2.02 -12.44
N MET A 70 -18.29 -1.00 -11.59
CA MET A 70 -17.09 -0.21 -11.27
C MET A 70 -15.99 -1.10 -10.66
N TRP A 71 -16.34 -1.97 -9.72
CA TRP A 71 -15.42 -2.95 -9.13
C TRP A 71 -14.78 -3.83 -10.21
N GLY A 72 -15.58 -4.37 -11.13
CA GLY A 72 -15.10 -5.23 -12.18
C GLY A 72 -14.20 -4.52 -13.21
N MET A 73 -14.53 -3.28 -13.57
CA MET A 73 -13.67 -2.44 -14.42
C MET A 73 -12.33 -2.11 -13.75
N THR A 74 -12.36 -1.83 -12.45
CA THR A 74 -11.15 -1.65 -11.63
C THR A 74 -10.30 -2.92 -11.61
N GLN A 75 -10.94 -4.07 -11.46
CA GLN A 75 -10.26 -5.36 -11.43
C GLN A 75 -9.59 -5.68 -12.76
N LEU A 76 -10.22 -5.35 -13.89
CA LEU A 76 -9.59 -5.44 -15.22
C LEU A 76 -8.38 -4.52 -15.34
N LEU A 77 -8.44 -3.31 -14.78
CA LEU A 77 -7.31 -2.39 -14.75
C LEU A 77 -6.16 -2.89 -13.86
N LEU A 78 -6.47 -3.60 -12.78
CA LEU A 78 -5.47 -4.32 -11.98
C LEU A 78 -4.92 -5.56 -12.68
N LEU A 79 -5.59 -6.04 -13.73
CA LEU A 79 -5.16 -7.14 -14.58
C LEU A 79 -4.56 -6.66 -15.90
N LEU A 80 -4.25 -5.37 -16.02
CA LEU A 80 -3.69 -4.77 -17.23
C LEU A 80 -2.47 -5.53 -17.75
N ASP A 81 -1.65 -6.06 -16.86
CA ASP A 81 -0.42 -6.77 -17.24
C ASP A 81 -0.72 -8.12 -17.90
N ALA A 82 -1.90 -8.71 -17.67
CA ALA A 82 -2.36 -9.90 -18.36
C ALA A 82 -2.99 -9.62 -19.74
N ASN A 83 -3.25 -8.35 -20.08
CA ASN A 83 -3.75 -7.93 -21.40
C ASN A 83 -2.78 -6.97 -22.10
N PHE A 84 -1.94 -7.51 -22.99
CA PHE A 84 -1.01 -6.69 -23.78
C PHE A 84 -1.67 -5.95 -24.95
N ARG A 85 -2.90 -6.32 -25.35
CA ARG A 85 -3.56 -5.75 -26.52
C ARG A 85 -4.30 -4.46 -26.21
N THR A 86 -4.82 -4.32 -24.99
CA THR A 86 -5.67 -3.19 -24.60
C THR A 86 -4.93 -2.05 -23.90
N VAL A 87 -3.61 -2.15 -23.75
CA VAL A 87 -2.80 -1.22 -22.95
C VAL A 87 -3.01 0.25 -23.29
N GLN A 88 -2.98 0.60 -24.57
CA GLN A 88 -3.13 1.99 -24.99
C GLN A 88 -4.53 2.52 -24.66
N VAL A 89 -5.52 1.65 -24.81
CA VAL A 89 -6.93 1.94 -24.54
C VAL A 89 -7.12 2.13 -23.05
N ASP A 90 -6.64 1.21 -22.23
CA ASP A 90 -6.77 1.23 -20.78
C ASP A 90 -6.00 2.40 -20.13
N VAL A 91 -4.86 2.76 -20.68
CA VAL A 91 -4.08 3.93 -20.26
C VAL A 91 -4.84 5.25 -20.53
N ARG A 92 -5.68 5.30 -21.57
CA ARG A 92 -6.59 6.43 -21.81
C ARG A 92 -7.79 6.37 -20.85
N PHE A 93 -8.34 5.18 -20.62
CA PHE A 93 -9.43 4.96 -19.66
C PHE A 93 -9.06 5.25 -18.21
N SER A 94 -7.77 5.16 -17.86
CA SER A 94 -7.28 5.50 -16.52
C SER A 94 -7.57 6.95 -16.13
N TRP A 95 -7.73 7.85 -17.11
CA TRP A 95 -8.15 9.23 -16.86
C TRP A 95 -9.63 9.34 -16.47
N LEU A 96 -10.48 8.38 -16.83
CA LEU A 96 -11.89 8.36 -16.42
C LEU A 96 -12.08 8.09 -14.92
N TRP A 97 -11.04 7.63 -14.23
CA TRP A 97 -11.06 7.52 -12.77
C TRP A 97 -11.13 8.86 -12.04
N LEU A 98 -10.54 9.92 -12.61
CA LEU A 98 -10.58 11.25 -12.01
C LEU A 98 -12.03 11.73 -11.79
N PRO A 99 -12.92 11.73 -12.82
CA PRO A 99 -14.34 12.01 -12.64
C PRO A 99 -15.03 11.13 -11.58
N ALA A 100 -14.69 9.84 -11.51
CA ALA A 100 -15.28 8.93 -10.54
C ALA A 100 -14.90 9.33 -9.09
N ILE A 101 -13.64 9.65 -8.83
CA ILE A 101 -13.18 10.09 -7.50
C ILE A 101 -13.76 11.44 -7.14
N VAL A 102 -13.83 12.37 -8.11
CA VAL A 102 -14.46 13.68 -7.89
C VAL A 102 -15.94 13.48 -7.56
N SER A 103 -16.62 12.58 -8.25
CA SER A 103 -18.02 12.24 -7.97
C SER A 103 -18.20 11.60 -6.60
N ILE A 104 -17.32 10.67 -6.20
CA ILE A 104 -17.30 10.12 -4.83
C ILE A 104 -17.06 11.24 -3.81
N GLY A 105 -16.13 12.16 -4.05
CA GLY A 105 -15.88 13.31 -3.19
C GLY A 105 -17.11 14.23 -3.05
N VAL A 106 -17.79 14.53 -4.17
CA VAL A 106 -19.04 15.32 -4.16
C VAL A 106 -20.14 14.59 -3.41
N LEU A 107 -20.26 13.26 -3.56
CA LEU A 107 -21.22 12.45 -2.81
C LEU A 107 -20.94 12.51 -1.30
N CYS A 108 -19.67 12.39 -0.89
CA CYS A 108 -19.27 12.52 0.52
C CYS A 108 -19.60 13.92 1.07
N VAL A 109 -19.31 14.98 0.31
CA VAL A 109 -19.64 16.36 0.71
C VAL A 109 -21.16 16.55 0.82
N LYS A 110 -21.94 15.99 -0.11
CA LYS A 110 -23.40 16.09 -0.08
C LYS A 110 -23.99 15.33 1.11
N SER A 111 -23.45 14.16 1.45
CA SER A 111 -23.85 13.40 2.63
C SER A 111 -23.56 14.20 3.91
N ALA A 112 -22.37 14.80 4.00
CA ALA A 112 -22.01 15.71 5.10
C ALA A 112 -22.96 16.94 5.21
N ARG A 113 -23.49 17.45 4.09
CA ARG A 113 -24.48 18.55 4.10
C ARG A 113 -25.83 18.16 4.68
N ALA A 114 -26.19 16.88 4.69
CA ALA A 114 -27.47 16.43 5.22
C ALA A 114 -27.54 16.48 6.76
N GLY A 115 -26.56 17.08 7.43
CA GLY A 115 -26.53 17.24 8.89
C GLY A 115 -25.94 16.03 9.62
N ASN A 116 -25.64 14.95 8.92
CA ASN A 116 -24.82 13.87 9.46
C ASN A 116 -23.37 14.30 9.34
N VAL A 117 -22.72 14.61 10.47
CA VAL A 117 -21.26 14.73 10.57
C VAL A 117 -20.65 13.62 9.72
N ALA A 118 -19.87 14.00 8.69
CA ALA A 118 -19.32 13.08 7.68
C ALA A 118 -18.98 11.75 8.32
N THR A 119 -19.82 10.76 8.05
CA THR A 119 -19.78 9.50 8.77
C THR A 119 -18.43 8.85 8.50
N MET A 120 -17.89 8.12 9.47
CA MET A 120 -16.57 7.48 9.36
C MET A 120 -16.40 6.73 8.02
N TRP A 121 -17.45 6.07 7.54
CA TRP A 121 -17.40 5.35 6.26
C TRP A 121 -17.29 6.24 5.02
N GLU A 122 -17.80 7.49 5.01
CA GLU A 122 -17.67 8.41 3.85
C GLU A 122 -16.21 8.84 3.66
N THR A 123 -15.56 9.19 4.77
CA THR A 123 -14.15 9.60 4.73
C THR A 123 -13.26 8.39 4.43
N MET A 124 -13.65 7.19 4.89
CA MET A 124 -13.00 5.94 4.50
C MET A 124 -13.10 5.69 3.00
N LEU A 125 -14.31 5.80 2.43
CA LEU A 125 -14.57 5.59 1.02
C LEU A 125 -13.71 6.50 0.15
N PHE A 126 -13.71 7.80 0.44
CA PHE A 126 -12.91 8.77 -0.33
C PHE A 126 -11.41 8.44 -0.28
N ASN A 127 -10.87 8.10 0.89
CA ASN A 127 -9.45 7.79 1.04
C ASN A 127 -9.06 6.47 0.37
N VAL A 128 -9.87 5.42 0.49
CA VAL A 128 -9.61 4.15 -0.19
C VAL A 128 -9.69 4.34 -1.70
N ALA A 129 -10.69 5.08 -2.19
CA ALA A 129 -10.81 5.43 -3.61
C ALA A 129 -9.60 6.25 -4.11
N ALA A 130 -9.13 7.22 -3.32
CA ALA A 130 -7.93 8.00 -3.64
C ALA A 130 -6.67 7.13 -3.64
N THR A 131 -6.55 6.17 -2.72
CA THR A 131 -5.41 5.24 -2.68
C THR A 131 -5.42 4.32 -3.90
N LEU A 132 -6.58 3.75 -4.26
CA LEU A 132 -6.74 2.96 -5.48
C LEU A 132 -6.38 3.77 -6.72
N PHE A 133 -6.84 5.01 -6.81
CA PHE A 133 -6.50 5.90 -7.92
C PHE A 133 -5.01 6.11 -8.03
N ILE A 134 -4.34 6.38 -6.92
CA ILE A 134 -2.91 6.59 -6.90
C ILE A 134 -2.18 5.30 -7.37
N LEU A 135 -2.62 4.11 -6.94
CA LEU A 135 -2.05 2.84 -7.40
C LEU A 135 -2.26 2.64 -8.91
N VAL A 136 -3.42 3.01 -9.43
CA VAL A 136 -3.75 2.98 -10.86
C VAL A 136 -2.85 3.95 -11.65
N VAL A 137 -2.71 5.19 -11.19
CA VAL A 137 -1.83 6.20 -11.81
C VAL A 137 -0.38 5.75 -11.78
N LYS A 138 0.10 5.21 -10.66
CA LYS A 138 1.44 4.65 -10.55
C LYS A 138 1.65 3.57 -11.61
N ARG A 139 0.75 2.59 -11.69
CA ARG A 139 0.87 1.45 -12.61
C ARG A 139 0.84 1.88 -14.07
N THR A 140 -0.06 2.80 -14.41
CA THR A 140 -0.16 3.35 -15.77
C THR A 140 1.07 4.17 -16.15
N TYR A 141 1.60 4.97 -15.22
CA TYR A 141 2.84 5.71 -15.41
C TYR A 141 4.04 4.78 -15.67
N GLN A 142 4.24 3.78 -14.80
CA GLN A 142 5.33 2.81 -14.94
C GLN A 142 5.28 2.11 -16.30
N ARG A 143 4.08 1.76 -16.76
CA ARG A 143 3.89 1.12 -18.07
C ARG A 143 4.15 2.06 -19.24
N ARG A 144 3.73 3.33 -19.15
CA ARG A 144 4.07 4.34 -20.18
C ARG A 144 5.57 4.49 -20.33
N VAL A 145 6.30 4.56 -19.20
CA VAL A 145 7.77 4.65 -19.20
C VAL A 145 8.39 3.40 -19.84
N LEU A 146 7.89 2.20 -19.54
CA LEU A 146 8.38 0.96 -20.14
C LEU A 146 8.16 0.92 -21.67
N LEU A 147 6.98 1.33 -22.13
CA LEU A 147 6.67 1.41 -23.56
C LEU A 147 7.54 2.45 -24.28
N GLN A 148 7.76 3.62 -23.68
CA GLN A 148 8.66 4.63 -24.24
C GLN A 148 10.09 4.11 -24.40
N ARG A 149 10.57 3.34 -23.42
CA ARG A 149 11.90 2.70 -23.51
C ARG A 149 11.95 1.67 -24.63
N LEU A 150 10.97 0.77 -24.72
CA LEU A 150 10.91 -0.22 -25.80
C LEU A 150 10.87 0.44 -27.18
N TRP A 151 10.10 1.52 -27.32
CA TRP A 151 10.01 2.24 -28.58
C TRP A 151 11.31 2.98 -28.94
N SER A 152 12.05 3.48 -27.94
CA SER A 152 13.37 4.09 -28.16
C SER A 152 14.45 3.08 -28.59
N PHE A 153 14.29 1.79 -28.31
CA PHE A 153 15.22 0.75 -28.77
C PHE A 153 14.96 0.32 -30.21
N ASP A 154 13.72 0.45 -30.70
CA ASP A 154 13.34 0.03 -32.06
C ASP A 154 13.84 1.01 -33.14
N THR A 155 14.21 2.24 -32.79
CA THR A 155 14.56 3.30 -33.76
C THR A 155 16.03 3.35 -34.19
N THR A 156 16.94 2.58 -33.60
CA THR A 156 18.34 2.54 -34.02
C THR A 156 19.00 1.17 -33.84
N ILE A 157 18.65 0.21 -34.70
CA ILE A 157 19.62 -0.81 -35.12
C ILE A 157 19.89 -0.56 -36.60
N PRO A 158 20.90 0.26 -36.96
CA PRO A 158 21.38 0.28 -38.33
C PRO A 158 21.90 -1.13 -38.64
N CYS A 159 21.13 -1.88 -39.43
CA CYS A 159 21.55 -3.15 -40.01
C CYS A 159 22.68 -2.89 -41.02
N SER A 160 23.89 -2.64 -40.51
CA SER A 160 25.11 -2.46 -41.31
C SER A 160 25.68 -3.78 -41.82
N SER A 161 25.05 -4.93 -41.57
CA SER A 161 25.43 -6.15 -42.26
C SER A 161 24.23 -7.03 -42.54
N ARG A 162 24.30 -7.62 -43.72
CA ARG A 162 23.30 -8.40 -44.46
C ARG A 162 23.03 -9.75 -43.78
N ALA A 163 22.66 -9.75 -42.51
CA ALA A 163 22.25 -10.94 -41.77
C ALA A 163 20.78 -10.80 -41.34
N SER A 164 19.91 -11.53 -42.03
CA SER A 164 18.50 -11.68 -41.67
C SER A 164 18.41 -12.38 -40.31
N LEU A 165 18.17 -11.61 -39.25
CA LEU A 165 17.84 -12.14 -37.93
C LEU A 165 16.39 -12.61 -37.97
N LYS A 166 16.19 -13.90 -38.29
CA LYS A 166 14.92 -14.58 -38.01
C LYS A 166 14.77 -14.64 -36.49
N LEU A 167 13.82 -13.89 -35.96
CA LEU A 167 13.27 -14.15 -34.62
C LEU A 167 12.68 -15.56 -34.63
N VAL A 168 13.45 -16.52 -34.12
CA VAL A 168 12.97 -17.87 -33.87
C VAL A 168 11.98 -17.77 -32.72
N PRO A 169 10.70 -18.14 -32.90
CA PRO A 169 9.76 -18.20 -31.80
C PRO A 169 10.31 -19.15 -30.74
N PHE A 170 10.29 -18.70 -29.48
CA PHE A 170 10.66 -19.48 -28.30
C PHE A 170 9.91 -20.82 -28.32
N THR A 171 10.55 -21.86 -28.83
CA THR A 171 10.09 -23.23 -28.66
C THR A 171 10.46 -23.64 -27.24
N THR A 172 9.41 -23.80 -26.44
CA THR A 172 9.27 -24.70 -25.30
C THR A 172 10.59 -25.31 -24.82
N VAL A 173 11.18 -24.67 -23.80
CA VAL A 173 12.22 -25.30 -22.99
C VAL A 173 11.64 -26.59 -22.42
N LYS A 174 12.19 -27.72 -22.85
CA LYS A 174 11.91 -29.06 -22.31
C LYS A 174 12.18 -29.03 -20.81
N GLN A 175 11.13 -29.32 -20.03
CA GLN A 175 11.25 -29.66 -18.61
C GLN A 175 12.16 -30.88 -18.46
N THR A 176 13.23 -30.74 -17.68
CA THR A 176 14.00 -31.83 -17.08
C THR A 176 13.36 -32.28 -15.76
N PRO A 177 13.70 -33.48 -15.25
CA PRO A 177 12.73 -34.39 -14.66
C PRO A 177 12.45 -34.20 -13.17
N GLN A 178 11.31 -34.77 -12.80
CA GLN A 178 10.74 -35.00 -11.47
C GLN A 178 11.75 -35.14 -10.32
N LEU A 179 11.57 -34.28 -9.31
CA LEU A 179 12.02 -34.54 -7.95
C LEU A 179 10.96 -35.37 -7.22
N ASN A 180 11.43 -36.44 -6.59
CA ASN A 180 10.67 -37.47 -5.88
C ASN A 180 10.17 -36.93 -4.52
N PRO A 181 8.86 -36.93 -4.20
CA PRO A 181 8.39 -36.56 -2.87
C PRO A 181 8.40 -37.80 -1.98
N LYS A 182 9.52 -38.04 -1.30
CA LYS A 182 9.55 -38.96 -0.15
C LYS A 182 9.07 -38.22 1.10
N GLN A 183 7.86 -38.59 1.52
CA GLN A 183 7.42 -38.85 2.89
C GLN A 183 8.21 -38.14 4.01
N LEU A 184 7.58 -37.15 4.64
CA LEU A 184 7.79 -36.87 6.06
C LEU A 184 6.42 -36.73 6.72
N MET A 185 5.94 -37.84 7.25
CA MET A 185 4.77 -37.96 8.09
C MET A 185 5.25 -37.72 9.52
N VAL A 186 4.82 -36.61 10.14
CA VAL A 186 5.09 -36.30 11.55
C VAL A 186 3.83 -36.65 12.33
N GLU A 187 3.94 -37.67 13.17
CA GLU A 187 2.93 -38.04 14.17
C GLU A 187 2.78 -36.93 15.21
N LEU A 188 1.54 -36.53 15.45
CA LEU A 188 1.13 -35.70 16.59
C LEU A 188 0.75 -36.64 17.74
N PRO A 189 1.28 -36.46 18.96
CA PRO A 189 0.84 -37.22 20.10
C PRO A 189 -0.54 -36.72 20.58
N ASN A 190 -1.41 -37.70 20.77
CA ASN A 190 -2.70 -37.61 21.44
C ASN A 190 -2.44 -37.44 22.95
N GLU A 191 -2.78 -36.29 23.53
CA GLU A 191 -2.97 -36.16 24.97
C GLU A 191 -4.33 -35.52 25.26
N GLY A 192 -5.24 -36.36 25.75
CA GLY A 192 -6.42 -35.91 26.46
C GLY A 192 -6.14 -35.87 27.96
N ALA A 193 -6.51 -34.77 28.60
CA ALA A 193 -7.04 -34.75 29.96
C ALA A 193 -7.74 -33.41 30.22
N PRO A 194 -8.97 -33.40 30.76
CA PRO A 194 -9.64 -32.18 31.18
C PRO A 194 -9.19 -31.83 32.60
N LEU A 195 -8.54 -30.67 32.77
CA LEU A 195 -8.29 -30.08 34.09
C LEU A 195 -9.24 -28.91 34.31
N GLN A 196 -10.32 -29.21 35.05
CA GLN A 196 -11.09 -28.25 35.83
C GLN A 196 -10.17 -27.66 36.89
N ALA A 197 -9.85 -26.37 36.77
CA ALA A 197 -9.31 -25.57 37.85
C ALA A 197 -10.17 -24.31 37.99
N GLN A 198 -11.09 -24.42 38.93
CA GLN A 198 -11.92 -23.36 39.48
C GLN A 198 -11.01 -22.48 40.35
N CYS A 199 -10.81 -21.22 39.96
CA CYS A 199 -10.05 -20.27 40.77
C CYS A 199 -10.79 -18.94 40.86
N SER A 200 -11.39 -18.76 42.04
CA SER A 200 -11.42 -17.55 42.88
C SER A 200 -11.56 -16.19 42.21
N ILE A 201 -12.72 -15.60 42.49
CA ILE A 201 -13.16 -14.23 42.18
C ILE A 201 -12.12 -13.21 42.68
N ALA A 202 -11.32 -12.69 41.74
CA ALA A 202 -10.56 -11.47 41.88
C ALA A 202 -11.41 -10.29 41.35
N PRO A 203 -11.24 -9.07 41.87
CA PRO A 203 -12.02 -7.92 41.45
C PRO A 203 -11.87 -7.73 39.94
N THR A 204 -12.99 -7.71 39.22
CA THR A 204 -13.07 -7.56 37.77
C THR A 204 -12.52 -6.19 37.35
N LEU A 205 -11.20 -6.08 37.21
CA LEU A 205 -10.60 -5.08 36.34
C LEU A 205 -11.11 -5.40 34.95
N SER A 206 -11.95 -4.54 34.39
CA SER A 206 -12.39 -4.73 33.01
C SER A 206 -11.13 -4.79 32.13
N PRO A 207 -10.99 -5.81 31.25
CA PRO A 207 -9.78 -6.02 30.45
C PRO A 207 -9.40 -4.77 29.63
N ASP A 208 -10.39 -3.96 29.28
CA ASP A 208 -10.30 -2.67 28.61
C ASP A 208 -9.41 -1.65 29.37
N ARG A 209 -9.43 -1.66 30.71
CA ARG A 209 -8.59 -0.77 31.54
C ARG A 209 -7.14 -1.24 31.68
N MET A 210 -6.86 -2.54 31.52
CA MET A 210 -5.47 -3.03 31.51
C MET A 210 -4.79 -2.65 30.20
N LEU A 211 -5.42 -2.92 29.06
CA LEU A 211 -4.84 -2.62 27.74
C LEU A 211 -4.56 -1.13 27.54
N SER A 212 -5.44 -0.24 28.03
CA SER A 212 -5.20 1.21 27.96
C SER A 212 -3.99 1.65 28.78
N ARG A 213 -3.77 1.05 29.97
CA ARG A 213 -2.57 1.30 30.79
C ARG A 213 -1.30 0.78 30.12
N TRP A 214 -1.34 -0.39 29.50
CA TRP A 214 -0.21 -0.94 28.74
C TRP A 214 0.17 -0.06 27.55
N TRP A 215 -0.80 0.54 26.86
CA TRP A 215 -0.52 1.49 25.78
C TRP A 215 0.19 2.75 26.28
N ILE A 216 -0.24 3.30 27.42
CA ILE A 216 0.46 4.42 28.06
C ILE A 216 1.88 3.99 28.41
N ILE A 217 2.06 2.87 29.11
CA ILE A 217 3.40 2.36 29.45
C ILE A 217 4.25 2.15 28.20
N PHE A 218 3.67 1.60 27.12
CA PHE A 218 4.34 1.45 25.83
C PHE A 218 4.76 2.80 25.26
N LEU A 219 3.88 3.80 25.21
CA LEU A 219 4.22 5.15 24.72
C LEU A 219 5.31 5.82 25.56
N TYR A 220 5.30 5.63 26.88
CA TYR A 220 6.27 6.21 27.80
C TYR A 220 7.62 5.48 27.74
N ALA A 221 7.62 4.15 27.70
CA ALA A 221 8.83 3.34 27.53
C ALA A 221 9.48 3.63 26.17
N ASN A 222 8.68 3.68 25.10
CA ASN A 222 9.15 4.13 23.80
C ASN A 222 9.53 5.61 23.79
N GLY A 223 8.96 6.45 24.66
CA GLY A 223 9.34 7.86 24.86
C GLY A 223 10.78 8.02 25.32
N ILE A 224 11.16 7.30 26.37
CA ILE A 224 12.52 7.30 26.94
C ILE A 224 13.51 6.70 25.93
N ILE A 225 13.13 5.57 25.33
CA ILE A 225 13.88 4.93 24.25
C ILE A 225 14.04 5.92 23.07
N GLY A 226 12.98 6.61 22.68
CA GLY A 226 12.95 7.61 21.62
C GLY A 226 13.85 8.82 21.89
N LEU A 227 14.05 9.24 23.13
CA LEU A 227 15.00 10.30 23.47
C LEU A 227 16.45 9.89 23.15
N THR A 228 16.78 8.61 23.32
CA THR A 228 18.10 8.05 22.99
C THR A 228 18.22 7.64 21.51
N LEU A 229 17.13 7.14 20.92
CA LEU A 229 17.08 6.70 19.52
C LEU A 229 16.88 7.84 18.53
N ALA A 230 16.26 8.96 18.90
CA ALA A 230 16.12 10.13 18.03
C ALA A 230 17.48 10.67 17.55
N PRO A 231 18.45 10.99 18.44
CA PRO A 231 19.76 11.45 17.99
C PRO A 231 20.53 10.35 17.25
N ALA A 232 20.44 9.08 17.67
CA ALA A 232 21.07 7.97 16.97
C ALA A 232 20.49 7.78 15.56
N SER A 233 19.17 7.83 15.40
CA SER A 233 18.49 7.71 14.10
C SER A 233 18.77 8.91 13.21
N LEU A 234 18.81 10.13 13.75
CA LEU A 234 19.22 11.31 13.00
C LEU A 234 20.67 11.22 12.53
N LEU A 235 21.58 10.77 13.40
CA LEU A 235 22.98 10.51 13.02
C LEU A 235 23.07 9.44 11.93
N LEU A 236 22.32 8.34 12.04
CA LEU A 236 22.28 7.30 11.01
C LEU A 236 21.75 7.84 9.67
N VAL A 237 20.66 8.62 9.68
CA VAL A 237 20.11 9.24 8.46
C VAL A 237 21.09 10.23 7.84
N VAL A 238 21.75 11.06 8.65
CA VAL A 238 22.74 12.04 8.17
C VAL A 238 23.97 11.33 7.62
N VAL A 239 24.49 10.32 8.32
CA VAL A 239 25.63 9.51 7.88
C VAL A 239 25.28 8.78 6.58
N ASP A 240 24.10 8.17 6.47
CA ASP A 240 23.65 7.53 5.24
C ASP A 240 23.48 8.52 4.09
N TYR A 241 22.92 9.71 4.36
CA TYR A 241 22.76 10.75 3.35
C TYR A 241 24.12 11.27 2.85
N ILE A 242 25.04 11.54 3.77
CA ILE A 242 26.41 11.98 3.43
C ILE A 242 27.13 10.86 2.67
N ASN A 243 27.04 9.61 3.13
CA ASN A 243 27.65 8.47 2.44
C ASN A 243 27.04 8.26 1.04
N ALA A 244 25.72 8.44 0.89
CA ALA A 244 25.06 8.37 -0.41
C ALA A 244 25.52 9.48 -1.36
N ASP A 245 25.66 10.73 -0.87
CA ASP A 245 26.10 11.85 -1.71
C ASP A 245 27.60 11.77 -2.06
N VAL A 246 28.44 11.38 -1.09
CA VAL A 246 29.91 11.39 -1.22
C VAL A 246 30.45 10.13 -1.91
N LEU A 247 29.87 8.94 -1.65
CA LEU A 247 30.46 7.66 -2.07
C LEU A 247 29.66 6.93 -3.17
N TYR A 248 28.34 7.10 -3.25
CA TYR A 248 27.48 6.13 -3.95
C TYR A 248 26.49 6.80 -4.91
N HIS A 249 27.01 7.24 -6.06
CA HIS A 249 26.26 7.64 -7.26
C HIS A 249 24.97 8.42 -6.97
N ARG A 250 25.05 9.77 -6.97
CA ARG A 250 23.90 10.70 -6.95
C ARG A 250 22.71 10.27 -7.81
N GLN A 251 22.96 9.53 -8.88
CA GLN A 251 21.95 8.94 -9.75
C GLN A 251 21.04 7.92 -9.05
N LEU A 252 21.56 7.04 -8.18
CA LEU A 252 20.76 6.03 -7.49
C LEU A 252 19.89 6.66 -6.40
N LEU A 253 20.46 7.60 -5.62
CA LEU A 253 19.69 8.37 -4.65
C LEU A 253 18.63 9.21 -5.34
N ALA A 254 18.96 9.89 -6.44
CA ALA A 254 17.99 10.62 -7.25
C ALA A 254 16.91 9.69 -7.83
N LEU A 255 17.24 8.45 -8.19
CA LEU A 255 16.27 7.47 -8.65
C LEU A 255 15.32 7.02 -7.53
N LEU A 256 15.84 6.76 -6.33
CA LEU A 256 15.02 6.45 -5.15
C LEU A 256 14.12 7.63 -4.78
N LEU A 257 14.69 8.83 -4.67
CA LEU A 257 13.97 10.06 -4.37
C LEU A 257 13.04 10.50 -5.51
N ARG A 258 13.11 9.90 -6.69
CA ARG A 258 12.12 10.08 -7.76
C ARG A 258 11.11 8.93 -7.82
N SER A 259 11.36 7.86 -7.07
CA SER A 259 10.48 6.69 -7.03
C SER A 259 9.22 7.00 -6.24
N PHE A 260 8.08 6.64 -6.83
CA PHE A 260 6.80 6.73 -6.16
C PHE A 260 6.74 5.83 -4.91
N ASP A 261 7.41 4.67 -4.97
CA ASP A 261 7.49 3.69 -3.88
C ASP A 261 8.22 4.21 -2.64
N PHE A 262 9.00 5.29 -2.76
CA PHE A 262 9.57 6.00 -1.64
C PHE A 262 8.61 7.06 -1.09
N TRP A 263 8.19 8.00 -1.95
CA TRP A 263 7.39 9.16 -1.52
C TRP A 263 6.03 8.80 -0.94
N PHE A 264 5.35 7.82 -1.53
CA PHE A 264 4.02 7.45 -1.07
C PHE A 264 4.02 6.98 0.39
N PRO A 265 4.74 5.91 0.77
CA PRO A 265 4.76 5.48 2.17
C PRO A 265 5.38 6.53 3.11
N SER A 266 6.39 7.27 2.65
CA SER A 266 6.99 8.38 3.41
C SER A 266 5.95 9.45 3.77
N LEU A 267 5.21 9.97 2.80
CA LEU A 267 4.18 10.99 3.03
C LEU A 267 3.03 10.47 3.89
N GLN A 268 2.62 9.21 3.69
CA GLN A 268 1.58 8.58 4.52
C GLN A 268 2.02 8.48 5.98
N PHE A 269 3.24 8.00 6.22
CA PHE A 269 3.80 7.85 7.56
C PHE A 269 4.05 9.21 8.23
N LEU A 270 4.55 10.21 7.49
CA LEU A 270 4.71 11.58 7.96
C LEU A 270 3.38 12.22 8.32
N THR A 271 2.38 12.08 7.46
CA THR A 271 1.03 12.61 7.73
C THR A 271 0.44 11.96 8.97
N ALA A 272 0.54 10.63 9.12
CA ALA A 272 0.11 9.96 10.35
C ALA A 272 0.91 10.45 11.57
N SER A 273 2.22 10.65 11.44
CA SER A 273 3.05 11.18 12.53
C SER A 273 2.58 12.55 12.99
N VAL A 274 2.28 13.46 12.06
CA VAL A 274 1.74 14.81 12.36
C VAL A 274 0.36 14.72 13.01
N CYS A 275 -0.52 13.84 12.52
CA CYS A 275 -1.82 13.65 13.14
C CYS A 275 -1.71 13.07 14.54
N LEU A 276 -0.73 12.20 14.80
CA LEU A 276 -0.53 11.60 16.12
C LEU A 276 0.01 12.65 17.08
N ALA A 277 0.94 13.49 16.60
CA ALA A 277 1.44 14.62 17.36
C ALA A 277 0.34 15.63 17.71
N ASP A 278 -0.58 15.92 16.77
CA ASP A 278 -1.75 16.76 17.02
C ASP A 278 -2.69 16.15 18.07
N LEU A 279 -2.99 14.84 17.98
CA LEU A 279 -3.79 14.12 18.97
C LEU A 279 -3.15 14.08 20.37
N LEU A 280 -1.81 14.12 20.44
CA LEU A 280 -1.03 14.23 21.67
C LEU A 280 -0.75 15.69 22.08
N GLN A 281 -1.37 16.67 21.40
CA GLN A 281 -1.18 18.10 21.66
C GLN A 281 0.29 18.57 21.61
N TRP A 282 1.12 17.95 20.78
CA TRP A 282 2.53 18.33 20.64
C TRP A 282 3.36 18.21 21.94
N ASP A 283 2.96 17.30 22.85
CA ASP A 283 3.68 16.98 24.08
C ASP A 283 5.08 16.36 23.83
N TYR A 284 5.93 16.23 24.86
CA TYR A 284 7.29 15.64 24.73
C TYR A 284 7.27 14.21 24.16
N ARG A 285 6.15 13.50 24.29
CA ARG A 285 5.89 12.19 23.64
C ARG A 285 6.03 12.25 22.12
N CYS A 286 5.89 13.42 21.50
CA CYS A 286 6.09 13.64 20.07
C CYS A 286 7.55 13.48 19.62
N LEU A 287 8.53 13.59 20.52
CA LEU A 287 9.93 13.27 20.19
C LEU A 287 10.09 11.82 19.74
N ASN A 288 9.34 10.91 20.37
CA ASN A 288 9.32 9.50 19.96
C ASN A 288 8.65 9.32 18.59
N ILE A 289 7.58 10.08 18.31
CA ILE A 289 6.95 10.06 16.98
C ILE A 289 7.95 10.49 15.91
N ILE A 290 8.72 11.54 16.17
CA ILE A 290 9.78 12.01 15.27
C ILE A 290 10.87 10.94 15.13
N ALA A 291 11.29 10.29 16.21
CA ALA A 291 12.26 9.19 16.17
C ALA A 291 11.77 8.03 15.29
N TRP A 292 10.52 7.59 15.47
CA TRP A 292 9.90 6.57 14.62
C TRP A 292 9.80 7.02 13.16
N ASN A 293 9.52 8.29 12.92
CA ASN A 293 9.48 8.86 11.58
C ASN A 293 10.86 8.81 10.90
N LEU A 294 11.91 9.25 11.58
CA LEU A 294 13.28 9.19 11.08
C LEU A 294 13.72 7.75 10.85
N TYR A 295 13.38 6.85 11.77
CA TYR A 295 13.74 5.44 11.67
C TYR A 295 13.01 4.72 10.53
N PHE A 296 11.74 5.06 10.28
CA PHE A 296 11.02 4.58 9.11
C PHE A 296 11.67 5.06 7.81
N HIS A 297 12.06 6.34 7.73
CA HIS A 297 12.79 6.87 6.57
C HIS A 297 14.15 6.20 6.40
N PHE A 298 14.88 5.95 7.50
CA PHE A 298 16.11 5.18 7.47
C PHE A 298 15.89 3.81 6.83
N VAL A 299 14.84 3.06 7.21
CA VAL A 299 14.51 1.78 6.56
C VAL A 299 14.24 1.93 5.06
N LEU A 300 13.56 2.99 4.64
CA LEU A 300 13.36 3.28 3.21
C LEU A 300 14.68 3.62 2.50
N PHE A 301 15.60 4.32 3.16
CA PHE A 301 16.91 4.68 2.62
C PHE A 301 17.89 3.51 2.60
N VAL A 302 17.81 2.58 3.55
CA VAL A 302 18.58 1.33 3.53
C VAL A 302 18.33 0.57 2.23
N ASP A 303 17.14 0.72 1.64
CA ASP A 303 16.90 0.10 0.36
C ASP A 303 17.64 0.76 -0.83
N ALA A 304 17.99 2.04 -0.73
CA ALA A 304 18.87 2.70 -1.71
C ALA A 304 20.36 2.33 -1.55
N LEU A 305 20.76 1.66 -0.46
CA LEU A 305 22.14 1.16 -0.36
C LEU A 305 22.38 0.10 -1.43
N SER A 306 23.41 0.32 -2.24
CA SER A 306 23.84 -0.64 -3.25
C SER A 306 24.25 -1.97 -2.60
N PRO A 307 24.22 -3.10 -3.35
CA PRO A 307 24.69 -4.39 -2.83
C PRO A 307 26.12 -4.34 -2.28
N SER A 308 27.01 -3.57 -2.93
CA SER A 308 28.40 -3.39 -2.49
C SER A 308 28.49 -2.62 -1.16
N ALA A 309 27.66 -1.59 -0.98
CA ALA A 309 27.61 -0.85 0.29
C ALA A 309 27.08 -1.74 1.42
N ARG A 310 26.00 -2.49 1.16
CA ARG A 310 25.44 -3.44 2.13
C ARG A 310 26.48 -4.50 2.54
N HIS A 311 27.29 -4.97 1.61
CA HIS A 311 28.37 -5.93 1.90
C HIS A 311 29.49 -5.29 2.74
N CYS A 312 29.87 -4.04 2.45
CA CYS A 312 30.87 -3.31 3.23
C CYS A 312 30.44 -3.10 4.69
N PHE A 313 29.18 -2.71 4.90
CA PHE A 313 28.61 -2.53 6.24
C PHE A 313 28.12 -3.83 6.89
N GLN A 314 28.26 -4.98 6.21
CA GLN A 314 27.72 -6.27 6.65
C GLN A 314 26.24 -6.21 7.04
N PHE A 315 25.45 -5.34 6.39
CA PHE A 315 24.03 -5.18 6.69
C PHE A 315 23.26 -6.44 6.31
N ARG A 316 22.85 -7.20 7.33
CA ARG A 316 21.93 -8.32 7.17
C ARG A 316 20.49 -7.82 7.23
N LYS A 317 19.60 -8.37 6.39
CA LYS A 317 18.17 -8.05 6.41
C LYS A 317 17.50 -8.29 7.75
N VAL A 318 18.06 -9.20 8.54
CA VAL A 318 17.61 -9.51 9.90
C VAL A 318 17.60 -8.26 10.79
N PHE A 319 18.44 -7.25 10.53
CA PHE A 319 18.41 -5.99 11.28
C PHE A 319 17.31 -5.03 10.84
N VAL A 320 16.85 -5.13 9.59
CA VAL A 320 15.82 -4.26 9.01
C VAL A 320 14.42 -4.81 9.29
N PHE A 321 14.26 -6.13 9.31
CA PHE A 321 12.96 -6.80 9.47
C PHE A 321 12.19 -6.47 10.78
N PRO A 322 12.82 -6.30 11.95
CA PRO A 322 12.13 -5.94 13.18
C PRO A 322 11.38 -4.60 13.08
N VAL A 323 11.82 -3.70 12.19
CA VAL A 323 11.27 -2.35 12.10
C VAL A 323 9.85 -2.34 11.50
N PRO A 324 9.59 -2.91 10.29
CA PRO A 324 8.22 -3.09 9.80
C PRO A 324 7.33 -3.82 10.81
N VAL A 325 7.84 -4.85 11.48
CA VAL A 325 7.07 -5.61 12.47
C VAL A 325 6.68 -4.73 13.65
N ALA A 326 7.62 -3.94 14.20
CA ALA A 326 7.33 -3.02 15.28
C ALA A 326 6.34 -1.92 14.86
N VAL A 327 6.44 -1.42 13.62
CA VAL A 327 5.45 -0.48 13.05
C VAL A 327 4.07 -1.13 12.96
N LEU A 328 3.95 -2.38 12.50
CA LEU A 328 2.67 -3.10 12.45
C LEU A 328 2.06 -3.28 13.84
N ILE A 329 2.87 -3.67 14.83
CA ILE A 329 2.46 -3.78 16.22
C ILE A 329 1.97 -2.41 16.74
N GLY A 330 2.73 -1.35 16.49
CA GLY A 330 2.37 0.02 16.85
C GLY A 330 1.05 0.47 16.21
N ILE A 331 0.79 0.11 14.96
CA ILE A 331 -0.48 0.39 14.27
C ILE A 331 -1.64 -0.36 14.92
N VAL A 332 -1.48 -1.64 15.27
CA VAL A 332 -2.53 -2.42 15.95
C VAL A 332 -2.88 -1.78 17.28
N PHE A 333 -1.88 -1.44 18.09
CA PHE A 333 -2.09 -0.79 19.38
C PHE A 333 -2.71 0.60 19.23
N LEU A 334 -2.24 1.41 18.28
CA LEU A 334 -2.80 2.74 18.04
C LEU A 334 -4.25 2.67 17.53
N THR A 335 -4.56 1.69 16.69
CA THR A 335 -5.93 1.45 16.22
C THR A 335 -6.82 1.03 17.39
N TYR A 336 -6.34 0.11 18.24
CA TYR A 336 -7.06 -0.27 19.47
C TYR A 336 -7.28 0.95 20.38
N ALA A 337 -6.26 1.78 20.57
CA ALA A 337 -6.33 3.01 21.35
C ALA A 337 -7.38 3.99 20.78
N LEU A 338 -7.42 4.19 19.47
CA LEU A 338 -8.41 5.04 18.80
C LEU A 338 -9.84 4.51 18.91
N LEU A 339 -10.02 3.19 19.01
CA LEU A 339 -11.34 2.56 19.10
C LEU A 339 -11.86 2.45 20.54
N THR A 340 -10.98 2.39 21.53
CA THR A 340 -11.34 2.08 22.92
C THR A 340 -11.13 3.22 23.90
N LEU A 341 -10.20 4.15 23.62
CA LEU A 341 -10.01 5.31 24.48
C LEU A 341 -11.09 6.34 24.16
N GLU A 342 -11.90 6.65 25.16
CA GLU A 342 -12.76 7.83 25.15
C GLU A 342 -11.92 9.10 24.91
N ASP A 343 -12.57 10.16 24.41
CA ASP A 343 -11.98 11.46 24.03
C ASP A 343 -11.12 12.13 25.14
N ALA A 344 -11.13 11.59 26.36
CA ALA A 344 -10.35 12.06 27.50
C ALA A 344 -8.82 11.98 27.29
N VAL A 345 -8.31 10.97 26.55
CA VAL A 345 -6.84 10.80 26.36
C VAL A 345 -6.38 11.30 25.00
N LEU A 346 -7.16 11.04 23.94
CA LEU A 346 -6.87 11.49 22.58
C LEU A 346 -7.80 12.64 22.26
N GLN A 347 -7.28 13.86 22.34
CA GLN A 347 -8.09 15.04 22.09
C GLN A 347 -8.33 15.19 20.60
N SER A 348 -9.49 14.70 20.16
CA SER A 348 -9.92 14.82 18.78
C SER A 348 -10.15 16.28 18.41
N ARG A 349 -9.18 16.89 17.72
CA ARG A 349 -9.33 18.23 17.16
C ARG A 349 -10.06 18.20 15.82
N THR A 350 -10.88 19.22 15.60
CA THR A 350 -11.49 19.51 14.31
C THR A 350 -10.64 20.56 13.59
N ILE A 351 -10.03 20.18 12.46
CA ILE A 351 -9.23 21.08 11.64
C ILE A 351 -10.16 21.70 10.58
N PRO A 352 -10.39 23.02 10.62
CA PRO A 352 -11.16 23.71 9.58
C PRO A 352 -10.31 23.77 8.30
N LEU A 353 -10.80 23.20 7.20
CA LEU A 353 -10.09 23.20 5.92
C LEU A 353 -10.52 24.37 5.00
N GLY A 354 -11.70 24.93 5.23
CA GLY A 354 -12.26 26.03 4.46
C GLY A 354 -13.78 25.96 4.40
N THR A 355 -14.41 26.80 3.57
CA THR A 355 -15.85 26.76 3.32
C THR A 355 -16.13 26.40 1.86
N ILE A 356 -16.95 25.38 1.62
CA ILE A 356 -17.39 25.00 0.26
C ILE A 356 -18.88 25.32 0.15
N GLN A 357 -19.21 26.34 -0.65
CA GLN A 357 -20.58 26.86 -0.79
C GLN A 357 -21.21 27.26 0.56
N GLY A 358 -20.44 27.91 1.44
CA GLY A 358 -20.91 28.38 2.74
C GLY A 358 -20.88 27.34 3.87
N PHE A 359 -20.55 26.08 3.59
CA PHE A 359 -20.45 25.03 4.62
C PHE A 359 -19.01 24.89 5.11
N PRO A 360 -18.76 24.90 6.43
CA PRO A 360 -17.44 24.67 6.97
C PRO A 360 -17.04 23.21 6.71
N LEU A 361 -16.00 23.02 5.90
CA LEU A 361 -15.35 21.73 5.71
C LEU A 361 -14.44 21.48 6.91
N VAL A 362 -14.85 20.54 7.76
CA VAL A 362 -14.15 20.20 8.99
C VAL A 362 -13.66 18.77 8.91
N ILE A 363 -12.35 18.58 9.10
CA ILE A 363 -11.76 17.24 9.18
C ILE A 363 -11.50 16.93 10.65
N ARG A 364 -12.00 15.78 11.12
CA ARG A 364 -11.69 15.27 12.45
C ARG A 364 -10.36 14.52 12.41
N THR A 365 -9.40 14.90 13.26
CA THR A 365 -8.04 14.32 13.26
C THR A 365 -8.07 12.81 13.54
N THR A 366 -8.95 12.31 14.41
CA THR A 366 -9.07 10.88 14.73
C THR A 366 -9.50 10.03 13.54
N SER A 367 -10.56 10.45 12.83
CA SER A 367 -11.02 9.79 11.61
C SER A 367 -9.89 9.79 10.58
N PHE A 368 -9.28 10.96 10.33
CA PHE A 368 -8.20 11.09 9.37
C PHE A 368 -7.00 10.18 9.70
N MET A 369 -6.63 10.09 10.99
CA MET A 369 -5.60 9.18 11.49
C MET A 369 -5.94 7.72 11.20
N ALA A 370 -7.13 7.26 11.57
CA ALA A 370 -7.52 5.86 11.41
C ALA A 370 -7.35 5.37 9.96
N TYR A 371 -7.66 6.22 8.97
CA TYR A 371 -7.45 5.89 7.56
C TYR A 371 -5.97 5.82 7.16
N ARG A 372 -5.14 6.72 7.69
CA ARG A 372 -3.70 6.68 7.44
C ARG A 372 -3.10 5.40 8.02
N LEU A 373 -3.53 4.97 9.21
CA LEU A 373 -3.10 3.72 9.81
C LEU A 373 -3.43 2.51 8.96
N PHE A 374 -4.64 2.44 8.40
CA PHE A 374 -5.00 1.37 7.48
C PHE A 374 -4.11 1.35 6.22
N THR A 375 -3.82 2.53 5.66
CA THR A 375 -2.95 2.64 4.48
C THR A 375 -1.52 2.21 4.82
N ILE A 376 -0.96 2.74 5.91
CA ILE A 376 0.38 2.38 6.39
C ILE A 376 0.43 0.87 6.69
N PHE A 377 -0.59 0.29 7.30
CA PHE A 377 -0.65 -1.14 7.59
C PHE A 377 -0.45 -1.99 6.32
N LEU A 378 -1.20 -1.70 5.25
CA LEU A 378 -1.08 -2.42 3.98
C LEU A 378 0.30 -2.25 3.33
N TRP A 379 0.90 -1.07 3.45
CA TRP A 379 2.23 -0.80 2.91
C TRP A 379 3.36 -1.40 3.74
N THR A 380 3.22 -1.41 5.07
CA THR A 380 4.19 -2.06 5.95
C THR A 380 4.11 -3.57 5.84
N MET A 381 2.91 -4.15 5.68
CA MET A 381 2.74 -5.56 5.35
C MET A 381 3.42 -5.91 4.02
N ARG A 382 3.29 -5.04 3.01
CA ARG A 382 4.03 -5.19 1.74
C ARG A 382 5.54 -5.21 1.96
N LEU A 383 6.04 -4.25 2.73
CA LEU A 383 7.46 -4.10 2.99
C LEU A 383 8.00 -5.33 3.74
N ALA A 384 7.27 -5.79 4.77
CA ALA A 384 7.59 -7.00 5.52
C ALA A 384 7.57 -8.26 4.63
N TYR A 385 6.55 -8.41 3.78
CA TYR A 385 6.46 -9.49 2.81
C TYR A 385 7.66 -9.49 1.85
N ASN A 386 8.00 -8.32 1.29
CA ASN A 386 9.14 -8.20 0.39
C ASN A 386 10.45 -8.51 1.12
N LEU A 387 10.63 -8.03 2.35
CA LEU A 387 11.81 -8.32 3.16
C LEU A 387 11.95 -9.82 3.45
N TRP A 388 10.84 -10.51 3.70
CA TRP A 388 10.81 -11.92 4.04
C TRP A 388 11.11 -12.83 2.84
N TYR A 389 10.49 -12.57 1.70
CA TYR A 389 10.54 -13.47 0.54
C TYR A 389 11.62 -13.13 -0.50
N THR A 390 12.23 -11.93 -0.43
CA THR A 390 13.23 -11.51 -1.42
C THR A 390 14.62 -11.98 -1.01
N GLU A 391 15.46 -12.40 -1.96
CA GLU A 391 16.87 -12.79 -1.74
C GLU A 391 17.75 -11.60 -1.36
N ASP A 392 18.84 -11.82 -0.61
CA ASP A 392 19.69 -10.77 0.02
C ASP A 392 20.33 -9.77 -0.95
N HIS A 393 20.42 -10.14 -2.22
CA HIS A 393 21.05 -9.33 -3.25
C HIS A 393 20.07 -8.44 -4.03
N GLU A 394 18.76 -8.58 -3.84
CA GLU A 394 17.79 -7.78 -4.57
C GLU A 394 17.36 -6.52 -3.80
N LEU A 395 17.29 -5.40 -4.52
CA LEU A 395 16.75 -4.12 -4.04
C LEU A 395 15.21 -4.22 -3.93
N LEU A 396 14.64 -3.87 -2.78
CA LEU A 396 13.24 -4.13 -2.41
C LEU A 396 12.25 -3.15 -3.06
N LEU A 397 12.58 -1.86 -3.13
CA LEU A 397 11.80 -0.75 -3.69
C LEU A 397 12.16 -0.53 -5.16
N LEU A 398 13.44 -0.63 -5.51
CA LEU A 398 13.91 -0.40 -6.89
C LEU A 398 13.67 -1.60 -7.82
N ARG A 399 13.05 -2.68 -7.36
CA ARG A 399 12.74 -3.89 -8.16
C ARG A 399 11.92 -3.57 -9.42
N ALA A 400 11.07 -2.54 -9.36
CA ALA A 400 10.28 -2.07 -10.49
C ALA A 400 11.13 -1.49 -11.63
N PHE A 401 12.38 -1.10 -11.34
CA PHE A 401 13.32 -0.55 -12.31
C PHE A 401 14.33 -1.57 -12.82
N LYS A 402 14.13 -2.89 -12.62
CA LYS A 402 15.03 -3.96 -13.16
C LYS A 402 15.47 -3.59 -14.57
N LEU A 403 16.68 -3.03 -14.66
CA LEU A 403 17.31 -2.67 -15.91
C LEU A 403 17.52 -4.00 -16.65
N PRO A 404 17.27 -4.06 -17.97
CA PRO A 404 17.57 -5.26 -18.73
C PRO A 404 19.02 -5.68 -18.43
N ALA A 405 19.18 -6.94 -18.03
CA ALA A 405 20.43 -7.40 -17.44
C ALA A 405 21.62 -7.09 -18.37
N PRO A 406 22.76 -6.60 -17.83
CA PRO A 406 23.93 -6.22 -18.63
C PRO A 406 24.59 -7.40 -19.36
N HIS A 407 24.15 -8.64 -19.13
CA HIS A 407 24.62 -9.82 -19.85
C HIS A 407 24.28 -9.82 -21.35
N MET A 408 23.42 -8.90 -21.82
CA MET A 408 23.24 -8.65 -23.25
C MET A 408 24.33 -7.76 -23.89
N PHE A 409 25.30 -7.24 -23.12
CA PHE A 409 26.37 -6.36 -23.62
C PHE A 409 27.77 -6.99 -23.61
N LYS A 410 27.90 -8.30 -23.34
CA LYS A 410 29.14 -9.02 -23.68
C LYS A 410 29.01 -9.58 -25.09
N ARG A 411 29.57 -8.86 -26.07
CA ARG A 411 30.08 -9.43 -27.32
C ARG A 411 31.58 -9.30 -27.33
#